data_AF-A0AAD9Q5A9-F1
#
_entry.id   AF-A0AAD9Q5A9-F1
#
_cell.length_a   1.000
_cell.length_b   1.000
_cell.length_c   1.000
_cell.angle_alpha   90.00
_cell.angle_beta   90.00
_cell.angle_gamma   90.00
#
_symmetry.space_group_name_H-M   'P 1'
#
loop_
_entity.id
_entity.type
_entity.pdbx_description
1 polymer ?
#
loop_
_entity_poly.entity_id
_entity_poly.type
_entity_poly.pdbx_seq_one_letter_code
_entity_poly.pdbx_strand_id
1 'polypeptide(L)'
;MLVRKVLSSVLLLLICWKTADGSPPGCINFDFEKGNLDGWTKSGTAFNYQPTYGDNSRARRSQPANLQGKWYIGTFEKRPNPRVRAGTVQRDAPKGTLTSQRFKIVGPYIDFLIGGGCNIHYSRVELVIEGRGVVLRTKGYCRETMRRQRWNVRTYNGRYGFIRLVDYGSGTWGHINFDDLRGNIRCE
;
A
#
# COMPACT_ATOMS: atom_id res chain seq x y z
N MET A 1 -46.42 -17.99 -45.22
CA MET A 1 -45.00 -18.44 -45.18
C MET A 1 -44.31 -17.66 -44.08
N LEU A 2 -43.90 -18.34 -43.01
CA LEU A 2 -43.54 -17.76 -41.70
C LEU A 2 -42.07 -17.34 -41.68
N VAL A 3 -41.76 -16.05 -41.54
CA VAL A 3 -40.37 -15.56 -41.40
C VAL A 3 -39.96 -15.63 -39.93
N ARG A 4 -39.11 -16.60 -39.58
CA ARG A 4 -38.56 -16.76 -38.22
C ARG A 4 -37.46 -15.72 -38.00
N LYS A 5 -37.67 -14.78 -37.07
CA LYS A 5 -36.62 -13.92 -36.51
C LYS A 5 -35.69 -14.76 -35.64
N VAL A 6 -34.41 -14.81 -36.00
CA VAL A 6 -33.36 -15.37 -35.14
C VAL A 6 -32.86 -14.24 -34.24
N LEU A 7 -33.16 -14.31 -32.94
CA LEU A 7 -32.55 -13.46 -31.92
C LEU A 7 -31.22 -14.08 -31.52
N SER A 8 -30.12 -13.45 -31.91
CA SER A 8 -28.78 -13.81 -31.46
C SER A 8 -28.51 -13.18 -30.09
N SER A 9 -28.64 -13.97 -29.03
CA SER A 9 -28.23 -13.56 -27.69
C SER A 9 -26.71 -13.43 -27.61
N VAL A 10 -26.22 -12.20 -27.52
CA VAL A 10 -24.80 -11.91 -27.21
C VAL A 10 -24.62 -12.10 -25.71
N LEU A 11 -24.00 -13.22 -25.33
CA LEU A 11 -23.55 -13.47 -23.96
C LEU A 11 -22.36 -12.54 -23.67
N LEU A 12 -22.59 -11.42 -23.00
CA LEU A 12 -21.51 -10.58 -22.47
C LEU A 12 -20.78 -11.36 -21.37
N LEU A 13 -19.68 -12.01 -21.75
CA LEU A 13 -18.67 -12.44 -20.80
C LEU A 13 -18.10 -11.17 -20.15
N LEU A 14 -18.41 -10.95 -18.88
CA LEU A 14 -17.67 -10.04 -18.01
C LEU A 14 -16.23 -10.56 -17.91
N ILE A 15 -15.38 -10.17 -18.86
CA ILE A 15 -13.94 -10.34 -18.73
C ILE A 15 -13.53 -9.40 -17.59
N CYS A 16 -13.40 -9.96 -16.39
CA CYS A 16 -12.80 -9.27 -15.27
C CYS A 16 -11.32 -9.09 -15.63
N TRP A 17 -10.98 -7.92 -16.18
CA TRP A 17 -9.59 -7.54 -16.39
C TRP A 17 -8.97 -7.43 -14.99
N LYS A 18 -8.24 -8.46 -14.56
CA LYS A 18 -7.13 -8.23 -13.65
C LYS A 18 -6.17 -7.34 -14.43
N THR A 19 -6.14 -6.06 -14.10
CA THR A 19 -5.03 -5.20 -14.52
C THR A 19 -3.74 -5.92 -14.14
N ALA A 20 -2.75 -5.93 -15.06
CA ALA A 20 -1.44 -6.53 -14.79
C ALA A 20 -0.76 -5.86 -13.58
N ASP A 21 -1.23 -4.67 -13.24
CA ASP A 21 -0.82 -3.85 -12.12
C ASP A 21 -1.82 -4.14 -10.98
N GLY A 22 -1.34 -4.61 -9.81
CA GLY A 22 -2.20 -4.99 -8.68
C GLY A 22 -2.96 -3.82 -8.05
N SER A 23 -2.73 -2.61 -8.56
CA SER A 23 -3.37 -1.37 -8.14
C SER A 23 -4.84 -1.27 -8.58
N PRO A 24 -5.73 -0.68 -7.75
CA PRO A 24 -7.13 -0.46 -8.10
C PRO A 24 -7.32 0.46 -9.33
N PRO A 25 -8.50 0.45 -9.98
CA PRO A 25 -8.74 1.23 -11.19
C PRO A 25 -8.40 2.73 -11.03
N GLY A 26 -7.64 3.26 -11.99
CA GLY A 26 -7.16 4.64 -11.99
C GLY A 26 -6.02 4.92 -11.02
N CYS A 27 -5.69 3.97 -10.12
CA CYS A 27 -4.64 4.17 -9.13
C CYS A 27 -3.27 3.80 -9.71
N ILE A 28 -2.34 4.76 -9.68
CA ILE A 28 -1.07 4.65 -10.41
C ILE A 28 -0.10 3.57 -9.89
N ASN A 29 0.12 3.47 -8.57
CA ASN A 29 1.22 2.66 -8.00
C ASN A 29 1.00 2.35 -6.51
N PHE A 30 -0.12 1.72 -6.17
CA PHE A 30 -0.50 1.42 -4.77
C PHE A 30 0.16 0.16 -4.19
N ASP A 31 0.75 -0.66 -5.05
CA ASP A 31 1.58 -1.83 -4.75
C ASP A 31 3.08 -1.56 -4.91
N PHE A 32 3.48 -0.34 -5.28
CA PHE A 32 4.87 0.09 -5.47
C PHE A 32 5.66 -0.62 -6.58
N GLU A 33 5.02 -1.48 -7.40
CA GLU A 33 5.72 -2.32 -8.37
C GLU A 33 6.32 -1.54 -9.54
N LYS A 34 6.02 -0.24 -9.69
CA LYS A 34 6.74 0.67 -10.59
C LYS A 34 8.15 1.02 -10.10
N GLY A 35 8.51 0.68 -8.86
CA GLY A 35 9.82 0.97 -8.27
C GLY A 35 10.07 2.45 -7.98
N ASN A 36 9.01 3.25 -7.91
CA ASN A 36 9.05 4.68 -7.57
C ASN A 36 7.87 5.04 -6.64
N LEU A 37 7.67 6.34 -6.37
CA LEU A 37 6.59 6.84 -5.52
C LEU A 37 5.50 7.57 -6.34
N ASP A 38 5.30 7.21 -7.60
CA ASP A 38 4.24 7.84 -8.40
C ASP A 38 2.87 7.67 -7.72
N GLY A 39 2.07 8.73 -7.67
CA GLY A 39 0.82 8.70 -6.91
C GLY A 39 1.00 8.64 -5.39
N TRP A 40 2.19 8.96 -4.87
CA TRP A 40 2.44 9.14 -3.44
C TRP A 40 3.28 10.40 -3.17
N THR A 41 2.92 11.14 -2.13
CA THR A 41 3.63 12.35 -1.69
C THR A 41 4.26 12.11 -0.34
N LYS A 42 5.60 12.22 -0.26
CA LYS A 42 6.36 12.06 0.98
C LYS A 42 6.59 13.39 1.71
N SER A 43 6.79 13.30 3.02
CA SER A 43 7.34 14.35 3.87
C SER A 43 8.45 13.81 4.75
N GLY A 44 9.34 14.67 5.23
CA GLY A 44 10.47 14.27 6.06
C GLY A 44 11.50 13.40 5.31
N THR A 45 12.23 12.57 6.06
CA THR A 45 13.38 11.81 5.55
C THR A 45 13.19 10.29 5.56
N ALA A 46 12.20 9.76 6.27
CA ALA A 46 11.95 8.31 6.35
C ALA A 46 11.73 7.64 5.00
N PHE A 47 11.15 8.35 4.04
CA PHE A 47 10.79 7.82 2.73
C PHE A 47 11.80 8.19 1.62
N ASN A 48 13.04 8.58 1.97
CA ASN A 48 14.01 9.04 0.98
C ASN A 48 14.58 7.96 0.06
N TYR A 49 14.58 6.70 0.50
CA TYR A 49 15.12 5.57 -0.25
C TYR A 49 14.04 4.53 -0.59
N GLN A 50 12.81 4.99 -0.79
CA GLN A 50 11.62 4.16 -0.97
C GLN A 50 11.03 4.29 -2.39
N PRO A 51 10.33 3.27 -2.91
CA PRO A 51 10.21 1.93 -2.33
C PRO A 51 11.55 1.18 -2.36
N THR A 52 11.68 0.14 -1.54
CA THR A 52 12.90 -0.65 -1.44
C THR A 52 12.79 -1.93 -2.28
N TYR A 53 13.87 -2.30 -2.98
CA TYR A 53 13.89 -3.43 -3.92
C TYR A 53 14.29 -4.75 -3.25
N GLY A 54 13.41 -5.75 -3.37
CA GLY A 54 13.56 -7.10 -2.86
C GLY A 54 13.50 -7.19 -1.34
N ASP A 55 13.45 -8.42 -0.81
CA ASP A 55 13.36 -8.67 0.63
C ASP A 55 14.67 -8.32 1.37
N ASN A 56 14.84 -7.02 1.67
CA ASN A 56 16.03 -6.49 2.34
C ASN A 56 16.12 -6.94 3.79
N SER A 57 14.98 -7.10 4.45
CA SER A 57 14.90 -7.64 5.81
C SER A 57 15.50 -9.05 5.88
N ARG A 58 15.16 -9.94 4.93
CA ARG A 58 15.82 -11.25 4.79
C ARG A 58 17.30 -11.12 4.44
N ALA A 59 17.66 -10.23 3.51
CA ALA A 59 19.05 -10.06 3.08
C ALA A 59 19.99 -9.60 4.21
N ARG A 60 19.49 -8.82 5.17
CA ARG A 60 20.22 -8.44 6.40
C ARG A 60 20.05 -9.44 7.56
N ARG A 61 19.62 -10.67 7.27
CA ARG A 61 19.46 -11.79 8.22
C ARG A 61 18.39 -11.55 9.30
N SER A 62 17.34 -10.79 8.98
CA SER A 62 16.12 -10.65 9.79
C SER A 62 14.99 -11.55 9.27
N GLN A 63 13.81 -11.43 9.87
CA GLN A 63 12.58 -12.06 9.39
C GLN A 63 12.26 -11.58 7.96
N PRO A 64 11.77 -12.47 7.07
CA PRO A 64 11.41 -12.06 5.71
C PRO A 64 10.26 -11.04 5.75
N ALA A 65 10.32 -10.04 4.89
CA ALA A 65 9.32 -8.97 4.83
C ALA A 65 7.93 -9.47 4.39
N ASN A 66 7.87 -10.60 3.66
CA ASN A 66 6.62 -11.13 3.08
C ASN A 66 5.91 -10.10 2.19
N LEU A 67 6.70 -9.39 1.38
CA LEU A 67 6.25 -8.47 0.34
C LEU A 67 5.50 -9.18 -0.78
N GLN A 68 4.66 -8.44 -1.49
CA GLN A 68 4.05 -8.85 -2.75
C GLN A 68 4.86 -8.24 -3.90
N GLY A 69 5.27 -9.07 -4.86
CA GLY A 69 6.07 -8.57 -5.98
C GLY A 69 7.53 -8.34 -5.60
N LYS A 70 8.11 -7.22 -6.04
CA LYS A 70 9.54 -6.92 -5.91
C LYS A 70 9.83 -5.69 -5.06
N TRP A 71 8.82 -4.85 -4.82
CA TRP A 71 8.97 -3.57 -4.16
C TRP A 71 8.03 -3.48 -2.97
N TYR A 72 8.44 -2.75 -1.95
CA TYR A 72 7.58 -2.42 -0.82
C TYR A 72 8.13 -1.16 -0.13
N ILE A 73 7.32 -0.57 0.74
CA ILE A 73 7.82 0.44 1.68
C ILE A 73 8.42 -0.30 2.87
N GLY A 74 9.69 -0.03 3.15
CA GLY A 74 10.37 -0.48 4.37
C GLY A 74 11.31 0.61 4.86
N THR A 75 10.85 1.46 5.77
CA THR A 75 11.58 2.68 6.14
C THR A 75 12.85 2.44 6.95
N PHE A 76 13.14 1.21 7.37
CA PHE A 76 14.47 0.85 7.88
C PHE A 76 15.50 0.66 6.75
N GLU A 77 15.03 0.25 5.57
CA GLU A 77 15.84 -0.23 4.46
C GLU A 77 16.33 0.92 3.58
N LYS A 78 17.46 0.71 2.88
CA LYS A 78 18.09 1.67 1.98
C LYS A 78 18.56 0.95 0.71
N ARG A 79 17.61 0.41 -0.05
CA ARG A 79 17.89 -0.22 -1.35
C ARG A 79 16.89 0.26 -2.41
N PRO A 80 17.01 1.52 -2.87
CA PRO A 80 16.04 2.10 -3.81
C PRO A 80 16.14 1.52 -5.23
N ASN A 81 17.11 0.65 -5.52
CA ASN A 81 17.22 -0.05 -6.80
C ASN A 81 18.10 -1.31 -6.68
N PRO A 82 18.07 -2.22 -7.68
CA PRO A 82 18.80 -3.49 -7.62
C PRO A 82 20.33 -3.37 -7.55
N ARG A 83 20.91 -2.23 -8.00
CA ARG A 83 22.36 -1.98 -7.98
C ARG A 83 22.89 -1.69 -6.58
N VAL A 84 22.04 -1.23 -5.67
CA VAL A 84 22.41 -1.06 -4.26
C VAL A 84 22.44 -2.44 -3.60
N ARG A 85 23.46 -2.70 -2.77
CA ARG A 85 23.68 -3.99 -2.11
C ARG A 85 22.46 -4.39 -1.28
N ALA A 86 22.04 -5.65 -1.40
CA ALA A 86 20.95 -6.22 -0.61
C ALA A 86 21.23 -6.09 0.90
N GLY A 87 20.20 -5.72 1.68
CA GLY A 87 20.31 -5.55 3.13
C GLY A 87 21.00 -4.26 3.58
N THR A 88 21.18 -3.27 2.69
CA THR A 88 21.62 -1.92 3.05
C THR A 88 20.51 -1.18 3.78
N VAL A 89 20.86 -0.43 4.83
CA VAL A 89 19.90 0.15 5.78
C VAL A 89 20.10 1.67 5.96
N GLN A 90 19.01 2.38 6.30
CA GLN A 90 19.06 3.75 6.82
C GLN A 90 18.79 3.83 8.34
N ARG A 91 18.32 2.73 8.95
CA ARG A 91 17.95 2.61 10.38
C ARG A 91 16.68 3.39 10.75
N ASP A 92 16.34 3.40 12.04
CA ASP A 92 15.09 3.94 12.61
C ASP A 92 15.09 5.47 12.87
N ALA A 93 16.23 6.15 12.72
CA ALA A 93 16.29 7.58 13.05
C ALA A 93 15.44 8.50 12.14
N PRO A 94 15.35 8.26 10.81
CA PRO A 94 14.54 9.08 9.90
C PRO A 94 13.06 9.10 10.26
N LYS A 95 12.40 10.24 9.99
CA LYS A 95 10.98 10.45 10.31
C LYS A 95 10.24 11.06 9.14
N GLY A 96 8.95 10.81 9.00
CA GLY A 96 8.15 11.38 7.93
C GLY A 96 6.79 10.73 7.74
N THR A 97 6.14 11.13 6.65
CA THR A 97 4.91 10.49 6.17
C THR A 97 4.99 10.19 4.69
N LEU A 98 4.18 9.24 4.24
CA LEU A 98 3.93 8.98 2.81
C LEU A 98 2.41 8.94 2.60
N THR A 99 1.91 9.83 1.75
CA THR A 99 0.48 10.03 1.51
C THR A 99 0.13 9.57 0.11
N SER A 100 -0.86 8.68 -0.03
CA SER A 100 -1.31 8.21 -1.34
C SER A 100 -2.01 9.31 -2.13
N GLN A 101 -2.17 9.08 -3.43
CA GLN A 101 -3.12 9.84 -4.25
C GLN A 101 -4.52 9.69 -3.65
N ARG A 102 -5.36 10.67 -3.96
CA ARG A 102 -6.76 10.72 -3.54
C ARG A 102 -7.55 9.61 -4.25
N PHE A 103 -8.47 8.98 -3.54
CA PHE A 103 -9.37 7.98 -4.10
C PHE A 103 -10.79 8.09 -3.55
N LYS A 104 -11.74 7.61 -4.33
CA LYS A 104 -13.11 7.37 -3.90
C LYS A 104 -13.25 5.95 -3.37
N ILE A 105 -13.90 5.79 -2.22
CA ILE A 105 -14.30 4.47 -1.72
C ILE A 105 -15.58 4.07 -2.46
N VAL A 106 -15.56 2.92 -3.12
CA VAL A 106 -16.68 2.42 -3.96
C VAL A 106 -17.19 1.05 -3.51
N GLY A 107 -16.74 0.58 -2.35
CA GLY A 107 -17.22 -0.67 -1.78
C GLY A 107 -16.76 -0.88 -0.33
N PRO A 108 -16.98 -2.08 0.22
CA PRO A 108 -16.93 -2.29 1.65
C PRO A 108 -15.53 -2.53 2.22
N TYR A 109 -14.52 -2.87 1.41
CA TYR A 109 -13.23 -3.32 1.93
C TYR A 109 -12.03 -2.62 1.28
N ILE A 110 -11.04 -2.34 2.12
CA ILE A 110 -9.67 -1.96 1.77
C ILE A 110 -8.74 -2.97 2.44
N ASP A 111 -7.75 -3.46 1.69
CA ASP A 111 -6.77 -4.45 2.12
C ASP A 111 -5.36 -3.92 1.87
N PHE A 112 -4.42 -4.22 2.76
CA PHE A 112 -2.99 -3.88 2.61
C PHE A 112 -2.11 -4.82 3.44
N LEU A 113 -0.81 -4.86 3.16
CA LEU A 113 0.20 -5.46 4.03
C LEU A 113 0.75 -4.43 4.99
N ILE A 114 0.96 -4.84 6.24
CA ILE A 114 1.62 -4.00 7.24
C ILE A 114 2.53 -4.83 8.15
N GLY A 115 3.71 -4.29 8.42
CA GLY A 115 4.72 -4.79 9.34
C GLY A 115 5.46 -3.63 10.01
N GLY A 116 6.64 -3.90 10.55
CA GLY A 116 7.46 -2.93 11.29
C GLY A 116 6.90 -2.64 12.69
N GLY A 117 6.96 -1.36 13.08
CA GLY A 117 6.66 -0.84 14.41
C GLY A 117 5.31 -1.22 15.00
N CYS A 118 5.30 -1.48 16.31
CA CYS A 118 4.08 -1.81 17.06
C CYS A 118 3.60 -0.72 18.01
N ASN A 119 4.02 0.54 17.82
CA ASN A 119 3.47 1.68 18.55
C ASN A 119 2.59 2.53 17.64
N ILE A 120 1.28 2.55 17.90
CA ILE A 120 0.30 3.29 17.10
C ILE A 120 0.56 4.80 17.07
N HIS A 121 1.23 5.37 18.07
CA HIS A 121 1.54 6.81 18.10
C HIS A 121 2.72 7.19 17.19
N TYR A 122 3.55 6.23 16.80
CA TYR A 122 4.78 6.47 16.06
C TYR A 122 4.80 5.84 14.67
N SER A 123 4.35 4.60 14.51
CA SER A 123 4.40 3.86 13.24
C SER A 123 3.03 3.25 12.93
N ARG A 124 2.38 3.72 11.85
CA ARG A 124 1.01 3.32 11.49
C ARG A 124 0.63 3.66 10.05
N VAL A 125 -0.40 2.97 9.58
CA VAL A 125 -1.22 3.31 8.42
C VAL A 125 -2.47 4.02 8.90
N GLU A 126 -2.89 5.08 8.23
CA GLU A 126 -4.11 5.84 8.50
C GLU A 126 -5.00 5.87 7.25
N LEU A 127 -6.32 5.68 7.42
CA LEU A 127 -7.32 6.12 6.45
C LEU A 127 -7.79 7.52 6.85
N VAL A 128 -7.62 8.47 5.95
CA VAL A 128 -8.10 9.85 6.12
C VAL A 128 -9.25 10.10 5.17
N ILE A 129 -10.38 10.56 5.69
CA ILE A 129 -11.56 10.93 4.91
C ILE A 129 -11.67 12.46 4.87
N GLU A 130 -11.89 13.01 3.68
CA GLU A 130 -12.03 14.45 3.48
C GLU A 130 -13.19 15.02 4.30
N GLY A 131 -12.95 16.14 4.98
CA GLY A 131 -13.91 16.77 5.89
C GLY A 131 -14.13 16.03 7.22
N ARG A 132 -13.51 14.86 7.44
CA ARG A 132 -13.65 14.08 8.69
C ARG A 132 -12.33 13.78 9.40
N GLY A 133 -11.21 13.77 8.67
CA GLY A 133 -9.89 13.45 9.22
C GLY A 133 -9.61 11.95 9.31
N VAL A 134 -8.77 11.54 10.26
CA VAL A 134 -8.37 10.14 10.44
C VAL A 134 -9.54 9.32 10.98
N VAL A 135 -9.99 8.31 10.25
CA VAL A 135 -11.12 7.45 10.64
C VAL A 135 -10.72 6.04 11.04
N LEU A 136 -9.61 5.54 10.50
CA LEU A 136 -9.04 4.24 10.84
C LEU A 136 -7.52 4.36 10.94
N ARG A 137 -6.92 3.54 11.80
CA ARG A 137 -5.49 3.46 12.01
C ARG A 137 -5.08 2.03 12.36
N THR A 138 -3.95 1.58 11.83
CA THR A 138 -3.39 0.25 12.13
C THR A 138 -1.89 0.34 12.18
N LYS A 139 -1.29 -0.34 13.16
CA LYS A 139 0.16 -0.45 13.36
C LYS A 139 0.63 -1.85 12.98
N GLY A 140 1.94 -2.01 12.84
CA GLY A 140 2.56 -3.32 12.73
C GLY A 140 2.60 -4.10 14.06
N TYR A 141 3.48 -5.10 14.08
CA TYR A 141 3.56 -6.11 15.13
C TYR A 141 4.96 -6.25 15.75
N CYS A 142 5.83 -5.24 15.57
CA CYS A 142 7.24 -5.31 15.94
C CYS A 142 7.90 -6.53 15.29
N ARG A 143 7.64 -6.65 13.97
CA ARG A 143 8.09 -7.74 13.10
C ARG A 143 8.29 -7.18 11.70
N GLU A 144 9.36 -7.58 11.03
CA GLU A 144 9.59 -7.20 9.63
C GLU A 144 8.51 -7.79 8.72
N THR A 145 8.12 -9.03 9.01
CA THR A 145 7.11 -9.78 8.28
C THR A 145 5.78 -9.05 8.30
N MET A 146 5.36 -8.61 7.12
CA MET A 146 4.08 -7.96 6.94
C MET A 146 2.94 -8.99 6.95
N ARG A 147 1.80 -8.58 7.51
CA ARG A 147 0.57 -9.35 7.54
C ARG A 147 -0.54 -8.59 6.81
N ARG A 148 -1.44 -9.32 6.17
CA ARG A 148 -2.63 -8.74 5.55
C ARG A 148 -3.52 -8.13 6.64
N GLN A 149 -3.79 -6.84 6.51
CA GLN A 149 -4.87 -6.17 7.21
C GLN A 149 -6.04 -5.94 6.24
N ARG A 150 -7.26 -6.15 6.75
CA ARG A 150 -8.51 -5.79 6.09
C ARG A 150 -9.24 -4.75 6.92
N TRP A 151 -9.70 -3.68 6.30
CA TRP A 151 -10.61 -2.71 6.91
C TRP A 151 -12.00 -2.82 6.29
N ASN A 152 -13.02 -2.82 7.14
CA ASN A 152 -14.40 -2.59 6.72
C ASN A 152 -14.65 -1.08 6.66
N VAL A 153 -14.84 -0.57 5.45
CA VAL A 153 -15.03 0.85 5.15
C VAL A 153 -16.41 1.16 4.57
N ARG A 154 -17.37 0.24 4.73
CA ARG A 154 -18.74 0.39 4.21
C ARG A 154 -19.39 1.73 4.57
N THR A 155 -19.16 2.22 5.79
CA THR A 155 -19.67 3.51 6.29
C THR A 155 -19.14 4.71 5.53
N TYR A 156 -18.04 4.56 4.78
CA TYR A 156 -17.40 5.61 4.00
C TYR A 156 -17.62 5.46 2.49
N ASN A 157 -18.52 4.58 2.06
CA ASN A 157 -18.82 4.40 0.65
C ASN A 157 -19.26 5.73 -0.01
N GLY A 158 -18.74 6.01 -1.19
CA GLY A 158 -18.93 7.27 -1.92
C GLY A 158 -18.12 8.46 -1.41
N ARG A 159 -17.41 8.34 -0.27
CA ARG A 159 -16.54 9.39 0.25
C ARG A 159 -15.15 9.33 -0.38
N TYR A 160 -14.50 10.48 -0.42
CA TYR A 160 -13.13 10.62 -0.85
C TYR A 160 -12.18 10.62 0.34
N GLY A 161 -11.00 10.08 0.12
CA GLY A 161 -9.96 9.99 1.12
C GLY A 161 -8.62 9.55 0.53
N PHE A 162 -7.69 9.28 1.42
CA PHE A 162 -6.35 8.80 1.08
C PHE A 162 -5.79 7.93 2.21
N ILE A 163 -4.77 7.14 1.89
CA ILE A 163 -3.96 6.43 2.87
C ILE A 163 -2.75 7.29 3.23
N ARG A 164 -2.43 7.35 4.53
CA ARG A 164 -1.21 7.97 5.01
C ARG A 164 -0.41 6.99 5.86
N LEU A 165 0.82 6.74 5.44
CA LEU A 165 1.82 6.04 6.24
C LEU A 165 2.51 7.05 7.13
N VAL A 166 2.65 6.73 8.41
CA VAL A 166 3.32 7.56 9.40
C VAL A 166 4.48 6.78 9.98
N ASP A 167 5.66 7.41 9.98
CA ASP A 167 6.85 6.90 10.65
C ASP A 167 7.54 8.03 11.44
N TYR A 168 7.24 8.10 12.73
CA TYR A 168 7.79 9.06 13.68
C TYR A 168 8.52 8.39 14.85
N GLY A 169 8.72 7.07 14.76
CA GLY A 169 9.52 6.33 15.74
C GLY A 169 11.01 6.64 15.56
N SER A 170 11.79 6.49 16.63
CA SER A 170 13.27 6.53 16.52
C SER A 170 13.98 5.57 17.47
N GLY A 171 13.21 4.77 18.22
CA GLY A 171 13.73 3.67 19.02
C GLY A 171 13.69 2.35 18.25
N THR A 172 13.92 1.24 18.95
CA THR A 172 13.76 -0.10 18.38
C THR A 172 12.37 -0.25 17.77
N TRP A 173 12.30 -0.73 16.52
CA TRP A 173 11.05 -0.81 15.74
C TRP A 173 10.44 0.55 15.38
N GLY A 174 11.27 1.60 15.31
CA GLY A 174 10.89 2.93 14.83
C GLY A 174 10.85 3.04 13.31
N HIS A 175 10.22 2.05 12.64
CA HIS A 175 10.02 2.03 11.20
C HIS A 175 8.67 1.40 10.84
N ILE A 176 8.25 1.51 9.58
CA ILE A 176 7.06 0.85 9.04
C ILE A 176 7.43 0.03 7.81
N ASN A 177 6.79 -1.15 7.68
CA ASN A 177 6.75 -1.90 6.44
C ASN A 177 5.31 -1.88 5.90
N PHE A 178 5.12 -1.56 4.62
CA PHE A 178 3.80 -1.43 3.99
C PHE A 178 3.84 -1.81 2.51
N ASP A 179 2.79 -2.48 2.03
CA ASP A 179 2.73 -2.97 0.64
C ASP A 179 1.29 -3.36 0.20
N ASP A 180 1.09 -3.57 -1.10
CA ASP A 180 -0.11 -4.13 -1.76
C ASP A 180 -1.43 -3.53 -1.26
N LEU A 181 -1.56 -2.20 -1.38
CA LEU A 181 -2.81 -1.49 -1.10
C LEU A 181 -3.82 -1.74 -2.22
N ARG A 182 -4.91 -2.41 -1.86
CA ARG A 182 -5.97 -2.80 -2.79
C ARG A 182 -7.34 -2.70 -2.14
N GLY A 183 -8.38 -2.93 -2.94
CA GLY A 183 -9.75 -2.99 -2.46
C GLY A 183 -10.71 -2.23 -3.38
N ASN A 184 -11.90 -1.96 -2.86
CA ASN A 184 -12.94 -1.26 -3.61
C ASN A 184 -12.73 0.26 -3.53
N ILE A 185 -11.65 0.73 -4.16
CA ILE A 185 -11.31 2.14 -4.30
C ILE A 185 -11.05 2.45 -5.78
N ARG A 186 -11.26 3.72 -6.15
CA ARG A 186 -11.01 4.21 -7.51
C ARG A 186 -10.32 5.57 -7.42
N CYS A 187 -9.19 5.71 -8.08
CA CYS A 187 -8.50 6.99 -8.17
C CYS A 187 -9.02 7.77 -9.40
N GLU A 188 -8.96 9.10 -9.30
CA GLU A 188 -9.38 10.06 -10.33
C GLU A 188 -8.18 10.90 -10.76
#